data_AF-A0A0H3DTA0-F1
#
_entry.id   AF-A0A0H3DTA0-F1
#
_cell.length_a   1.000
_cell.length_b   1.000
_cell.length_c   1.000
_cell.angle_alpha   90.00
_cell.angle_beta   90.00
_cell.angle_gamma   90.00
#
_symmetry.space_group_name_H-M   'P 1'
#
loop_
_entity.id
_entity.type
_entity.pdbx_description
1 polymer ?
#
loop_
_entity_poly.entity_id
_entity_poly.type
_entity_poly.pdbx_seq_one_letter_code
_entity_poly.pdbx_strand_id
1 'polypeptide(L)'
;MSRQVVDAVLMLHERNLFMKGLLSWVGFKTAVVTYARHERVAGSSKFNFWKLWNLALEGITSFSTIPLRLWTYIGTSIAAFSLFYALYVIIKTLIFDNPVPGYPSIMAVILFLGGIQLIGIGVLGEYIGRIYVETKQRPRFIVKELKGRK
;
A
#
# COMPACT_ATOMS: atom_id res chain seq x y z
N MET A 1 16.20 -11.08 -22.76
CA MET A 1 15.11 -11.96 -22.26
C MET A 1 14.79 -12.97 -23.35
N SER A 2 14.54 -14.23 -22.99
CA SER A 2 14.07 -15.22 -23.96
C SER A 2 12.62 -14.93 -24.37
N ARG A 3 12.18 -15.47 -25.53
CA ARG A 3 10.83 -15.25 -26.05
C ARG A 3 9.74 -15.68 -25.06
N GLN A 4 9.94 -16.82 -24.40
CA GLN A 4 9.03 -17.35 -23.37
C GLN A 4 8.81 -16.37 -22.21
N VAL A 5 9.86 -15.68 -21.75
CA VAL A 5 9.74 -14.67 -20.68
C VAL A 5 8.91 -13.48 -21.16
N VAL A 6 9.15 -13.02 -22.39
CA VAL A 6 8.42 -11.89 -22.97
C VAL A 6 6.94 -12.23 -23.12
N ASP A 7 6.62 -13.40 -23.66
CA ASP A 7 5.23 -13.82 -23.87
C ASP A 7 4.49 -13.93 -22.53
N ALA A 8 5.12 -14.46 -21.48
CA ALA A 8 4.53 -14.53 -20.13
C ALA A 8 4.29 -13.13 -19.53
N VAL A 9 5.24 -12.20 -19.66
CA VAL A 9 5.08 -10.82 -19.19
C VAL A 9 3.98 -10.08 -19.97
N LEU A 10 3.80 -10.39 -21.26
CA LEU A 10 2.75 -9.79 -22.08
C LEU A 10 1.33 -10.25 -21.69
N MET A 11 1.19 -11.39 -21.02
CA MET A 11 -0.10 -11.86 -20.47
C MET A 11 -0.51 -11.11 -19.21
N LEU A 12 0.39 -10.35 -18.59
CA LEU A 12 0.13 -9.60 -17.37
C LEU A 12 -0.61 -8.29 -17.68
N HIS A 13 -1.84 -8.21 -17.19
CA HIS A 13 -2.74 -7.08 -17.43
C HIS A 13 -2.49 -5.88 -16.50
N GLU A 14 -1.60 -6.01 -15.50
CA GLU A 14 -1.43 -5.02 -14.42
C GLU A 14 -1.14 -3.63 -14.96
N ARG A 15 -1.97 -2.64 -14.60
CA ARG A 15 -1.79 -1.26 -15.06
C ARG A 15 -0.71 -0.52 -14.27
N ASN A 16 -0.61 -0.80 -12.97
CA ASN A 16 0.43 -0.25 -12.09
C ASN A 16 1.69 -1.12 -12.17
N LEU A 17 2.63 -0.70 -13.02
CA LEU A 17 3.80 -1.49 -13.39
C LEU A 17 4.97 -1.31 -12.42
N PHE A 18 5.06 -2.17 -11.40
CA PHE A 18 6.29 -2.34 -10.64
C PHE A 18 7.16 -3.44 -11.28
N MET A 19 7.88 -3.07 -12.35
CA MET A 19 8.66 -3.99 -13.19
C MET A 19 9.63 -4.88 -12.42
N LYS A 20 10.23 -4.37 -11.33
CA LYS A 20 11.14 -5.17 -10.48
C LYS A 20 10.42 -6.38 -9.89
N GLY A 21 9.20 -6.18 -9.37
CA GLY A 21 8.38 -7.24 -8.82
C GLY A 21 7.83 -8.16 -9.90
N LEU A 22 7.33 -7.59 -11.00
CA LEU A 22 6.77 -8.38 -12.11
C LEU A 22 7.79 -9.35 -12.69
N LEU A 23 9.00 -8.86 -12.99
CA LEU A 23 10.06 -9.70 -13.54
C LEU A 23 10.53 -10.77 -12.55
N SER A 24 10.50 -10.51 -11.25
CA SER A 24 10.75 -11.55 -10.24
C SER A 24 9.61 -12.55 -10.09
N TRP A 25 8.36 -12.12 -10.33
CA TRP A 25 7.17 -12.94 -10.14
C TRP A 25 7.04 -14.04 -11.19
N VAL A 26 7.44 -13.77 -12.45
CA VAL A 26 7.35 -14.77 -13.54
C VAL A 26 8.27 -15.99 -13.31
N GLY A 27 9.27 -15.90 -12.42
CA GLY A 27 9.95 -17.07 -11.88
C GLY A 27 10.89 -17.82 -12.83
N PHE A 28 11.20 -17.27 -14.01
CA PHE A 28 12.14 -17.87 -14.96
C PHE A 28 13.59 -17.84 -14.44
N LYS A 29 14.46 -18.65 -15.08
CA LYS A 29 15.90 -18.63 -14.81
C LYS A 29 16.47 -17.23 -15.02
N THR A 30 17.05 -16.67 -13.96
CA THR A 30 17.68 -15.36 -13.96
C THR A 30 19.16 -15.50 -13.60
N ALA A 31 19.99 -14.69 -14.23
CA ALA A 31 21.41 -14.57 -13.92
C ALA A 31 21.71 -13.09 -13.67
N VAL A 32 22.51 -12.81 -12.64
CA VAL A 32 22.92 -11.44 -12.30
C VAL A 32 24.31 -11.21 -12.85
N VAL A 33 24.45 -10.26 -13.78
CA VAL A 33 25.74 -9.86 -14.33
C VAL A 33 26.18 -8.58 -13.62
N THR A 34 27.17 -8.70 -12.76
CA THR A 34 27.77 -7.56 -12.07
C THR A 34 28.75 -6.85 -12.99
N TYR A 35 28.70 -5.52 -13.02
CA TYR A 35 29.65 -4.71 -13.76
C TYR A 35 30.02 -3.47 -12.94
N ALA A 36 31.27 -3.01 -13.06
CA ALA A 36 31.69 -1.74 -12.48
C ALA A 36 31.25 -0.60 -13.40
N ARG A 37 30.42 0.30 -12.88
CA ARG A 37 29.97 1.48 -13.61
C ARG A 37 30.82 2.69 -13.19
N HIS A 38 31.40 3.39 -14.15
CA HIS A 38 32.03 4.68 -13.88
C HIS A 38 31.01 5.71 -13.38
N GLU A 39 31.52 6.65 -12.59
CA GLU A 39 30.72 7.77 -12.09
C GLU A 39 30.12 8.57 -13.24
N ARG A 40 28.92 9.13 -13.03
CA ARG A 40 28.24 9.90 -14.07
C ARG A 40 29.03 11.19 -14.34
N VAL A 41 29.37 11.42 -15.60
CA VAL A 41 30.04 12.66 -16.06
C VAL A 41 29.12 13.88 -15.93
N ALA A 42 27.79 13.69 -16.03
CA ALA A 42 26.82 14.77 -15.90
C ALA A 42 25.45 14.27 -15.39
N GLY A 43 24.72 15.19 -14.76
CA GLY A 43 23.35 15.00 -14.27
C GLY A 43 23.28 14.47 -12.83
N SER A 44 22.13 14.72 -12.19
CA SER A 44 21.86 14.24 -10.83
C SER A 44 21.20 12.86 -10.84
N SER A 45 21.34 12.13 -9.72
CA SER A 45 20.62 10.88 -9.54
C SER A 45 19.11 11.12 -9.61
N LYS A 46 18.43 10.39 -10.50
CA LYS A 46 16.97 10.35 -10.51
C LYS A 46 16.40 9.59 -9.31
N PHE A 47 17.23 8.83 -8.58
CA PHE A 47 16.87 8.10 -7.38
C PHE A 47 17.35 8.87 -6.16
N ASN A 48 16.45 9.65 -5.56
CA ASN A 48 16.62 10.20 -4.23
C ASN A 48 15.90 9.31 -3.21
N PHE A 49 16.14 9.55 -1.92
CA PHE A 49 15.53 8.79 -0.84
C PHE A 49 13.99 8.71 -0.96
N TRP A 50 13.32 9.83 -1.21
CA TRP A 50 11.86 9.89 -1.36
C TRP A 50 11.31 9.05 -2.52
N LYS A 51 11.98 9.04 -3.66
CA LYS A 51 11.59 8.20 -4.81
C LYS A 51 11.82 6.72 -4.53
N LEU A 52 12.88 6.37 -3.80
CA LEU A 52 13.13 4.99 -3.37
C LEU A 52 12.08 4.52 -2.35
N TRP A 53 11.70 5.40 -1.43
CA TRP A 53 10.62 5.14 -0.47
C TRP A 53 9.28 4.89 -1.17
N ASN A 54 8.90 5.77 -2.10
CA ASN A 54 7.68 5.60 -2.89
C ASN A 54 7.72 4.32 -3.72
N LEU A 55 8.88 3.98 -4.30
CA LEU A 55 9.06 2.73 -5.04
C LEU A 55 8.86 1.50 -4.14
N ALA A 56 9.33 1.55 -2.89
CA ALA A 56 9.12 0.46 -1.94
C ALA A 56 7.64 0.33 -1.53
N LEU A 57 6.96 1.46 -1.26
CA LEU A 57 5.53 1.49 -0.97
C LEU A 57 4.70 0.93 -2.13
N GLU A 58 5.05 1.30 -3.38
CA GLU A 58 4.40 0.79 -4.58
C GLU A 58 4.60 -0.72 -4.73
N GLY A 59 5.78 -1.25 -4.41
CA GLY A 59 6.04 -2.69 -4.38
C GLY A 59 5.18 -3.42 -3.34
N ILE A 60 5.13 -2.93 -2.10
CA ILE A 60 4.37 -3.58 -1.01
C ILE A 60 2.87 -3.58 -1.33
N THR A 61 2.32 -2.44 -1.77
CA THR A 61 0.88 -2.29 -2.03
C THR A 61 0.41 -2.98 -3.30
N SER A 62 1.30 -3.22 -4.28
CA SER A 62 0.94 -3.91 -5.53
C SER A 62 0.99 -5.43 -5.41
N PHE A 63 1.93 -5.98 -4.63
CA PHE A 63 2.15 -7.42 -4.51
C PHE A 63 1.64 -8.04 -3.21
N SER A 64 1.11 -7.23 -2.30
CA SER A 64 0.70 -7.70 -0.99
C SER A 64 -0.49 -6.95 -0.42
N THR A 65 -1.28 -7.66 0.39
CA THR A 65 -2.36 -7.10 1.21
C THR A 65 -1.90 -6.89 2.66
N ILE A 66 -0.60 -6.97 2.95
CA ILE A 66 -0.04 -6.83 4.30
C ILE A 66 -0.49 -5.51 4.96
N PRO A 67 -0.38 -4.32 4.33
CA PRO A 67 -0.83 -3.07 4.94
C PRO A 67 -2.30 -3.10 5.36
N LEU A 68 -3.15 -3.68 4.52
CA LEU A 68 -4.58 -3.80 4.79
C LEU A 68 -4.85 -4.73 5.98
N ARG A 69 -4.22 -5.91 6.01
CA ARG A 69 -4.35 -6.88 7.11
C ARG A 69 -3.81 -6.34 8.42
N LEU A 70 -2.67 -5.67 8.39
CA LEU A 70 -2.08 -5.03 9.57
C LEU A 70 -3.06 -4.03 10.17
N TRP A 71 -3.70 -3.21 9.33
CA TRP A 71 -4.68 -2.25 9.78
C TRP A 71 -5.92 -2.91 10.39
N THR A 72 -6.39 -4.00 9.81
CA THR A 72 -7.48 -4.80 10.40
C THR A 72 -7.11 -5.28 11.80
N TYR A 73 -5.92 -5.83 12.01
CA TYR A 73 -5.50 -6.31 13.33
C TYR A 73 -5.37 -5.18 14.36
N ILE A 74 -4.80 -4.04 13.97
CA ILE A 74 -4.69 -2.86 14.84
C ILE A 74 -6.09 -2.37 15.23
N GLY A 75 -6.99 -2.22 14.25
CA GLY A 75 -8.36 -1.77 14.47
C GLY A 75 -9.15 -2.71 15.38
N THR A 76 -9.07 -4.03 15.15
CA THR A 76 -9.73 -5.02 16.00
C THR A 76 -9.16 -5.02 17.42
N SER A 77 -7.85 -4.89 17.59
CA SER A 77 -7.22 -4.83 18.91
C SER A 77 -7.70 -3.61 19.70
N ILE A 78 -7.73 -2.44 19.06
CA ILE A 78 -8.20 -1.20 19.71
C ILE A 78 -9.69 -1.27 20.03
N ALA A 79 -10.51 -1.84 19.14
CA ALA A 79 -11.92 -2.08 19.42
C ALA A 79 -12.12 -2.99 20.64
N ALA A 80 -11.34 -4.06 20.75
CA ALA A 80 -11.38 -4.96 21.91
C ALA A 80 -10.99 -4.25 23.21
N PHE A 81 -9.88 -3.50 23.22
CA PHE A 81 -9.46 -2.73 24.41
C PHE A 81 -10.48 -1.66 24.80
N SER A 82 -11.07 -0.97 23.81
CA SER A 82 -12.12 0.03 24.04
C SER A 82 -13.37 -0.60 24.66
N LEU A 83 -13.77 -1.79 24.19
CA LEU A 83 -14.91 -2.52 24.74
C LEU A 83 -14.68 -2.91 26.22
N PHE A 84 -13.52 -3.46 26.56
CA PHE A 84 -13.20 -3.81 27.95
C PHE A 84 -13.14 -2.57 28.85
N TYR A 85 -12.55 -1.48 28.37
CA TYR A 85 -12.49 -0.22 29.11
C TYR A 85 -13.87 0.39 29.32
N ALA A 86 -14.74 0.37 28.30
CA ALA A 86 -16.13 0.83 28.42
C ALA A 86 -16.90 0.00 29.46
N LEU A 87 -16.77 -1.34 29.44
CA LEU A 87 -17.41 -2.23 30.40
C LEU A 87 -16.94 -1.94 31.83
N TYR A 88 -15.63 -1.72 32.02
CA TYR A 88 -15.06 -1.32 33.30
C TYR A 88 -15.64 0.00 33.82
N VAL A 89 -15.75 1.02 32.97
CA VAL A 89 -16.31 2.33 33.36
C VAL A 89 -17.79 2.22 33.72
N ILE A 90 -18.57 1.42 32.99
CA ILE A 90 -20.00 1.17 33.27
C ILE A 90 -20.16 0.50 34.64
N ILE A 91 -19.43 -0.59 34.88
CA ILE A 91 -19.49 -1.33 36.16
C ILE A 91 -19.06 -0.42 37.31
N LYS A 92 -17.98 0.35 37.14
CA LYS A 92 -17.52 1.30 38.16
C LYS A 92 -18.58 2.34 38.47
N THR A 93 -19.24 2.91 37.46
CA THR A 93 -20.26 3.96 37.63
C THR A 93 -21.54 3.43 38.28
N LEU A 94 -21.89 2.15 38.09
CA LEU A 94 -23.06 1.54 38.74
C LEU A 94 -22.83 1.22 40.23
N ILE A 95 -21.58 0.94 40.63
CA ILE A 95 -21.25 0.52 42.01
C ILE A 95 -20.74 1.70 42.85
N PHE A 96 -19.94 2.59 42.24
CA PHE A 96 -19.34 3.75 42.88
C PHE A 96 -19.76 4.99 42.11
N ASP A 97 -20.65 5.78 42.71
CA ASP A 97 -21.08 7.08 42.17
C ASP A 97 -19.84 7.90 41.77
N ASN A 98 -19.80 8.41 40.53
CA ASN A 98 -18.53 8.77 39.88
C ASN A 98 -18.31 10.31 39.90
N PRO A 99 -17.34 10.84 40.67
CA PRO A 99 -17.24 12.28 40.96
C PRO A 99 -16.31 13.06 40.00
N VAL A 100 -15.90 12.50 38.86
CA VAL A 100 -14.80 13.03 38.03
C VAL A 100 -15.28 13.60 36.68
N PRO A 101 -14.82 14.80 36.25
CA PRO A 101 -15.19 15.38 34.95
C PRO A 101 -14.63 14.53 33.79
N GLY A 102 -15.52 13.81 33.09
CA GLY A 102 -15.17 12.89 32.00
C GLY A 102 -14.75 13.54 30.67
N TYR A 103 -14.74 14.87 30.57
CA TYR A 103 -14.52 15.60 29.31
C TYR A 103 -13.13 15.36 28.68
N PRO A 104 -12.00 15.44 29.41
CA PRO A 104 -10.68 15.21 28.80
C PRO A 104 -10.51 13.78 28.28
N SER A 105 -11.01 12.78 29.02
CA SER A 105 -10.99 11.37 28.60
C SER A 105 -11.88 11.09 27.39
N ILE A 106 -13.09 11.68 27.34
CA ILE A 106 -14.01 11.53 26.21
C ILE A 106 -13.40 12.18 24.96
N MET A 107 -12.85 13.39 25.09
CA MET A 107 -12.21 14.09 23.98
C MET A 107 -11.00 13.32 23.43
N ALA A 108 -10.15 12.78 24.31
CA ALA A 108 -9.00 11.96 23.90
C ALA A 108 -9.43 10.70 23.14
N VAL A 109 -10.45 9.98 23.63
CA VAL A 109 -10.97 8.77 22.97
C VAL A 109 -11.57 9.10 21.60
N ILE A 110 -12.37 10.17 21.50
CA ILE A 110 -12.97 10.59 20.21
C ILE A 110 -11.89 10.97 19.20
N LEU A 111 -10.90 11.77 19.59
CA LEU A 111 -9.81 12.17 18.69
C LEU A 111 -8.95 10.97 18.27
N PHE A 112 -8.66 10.06 19.20
CA PHE A 112 -7.89 8.85 18.90
C PHE A 112 -8.64 7.91 17.95
N LEU A 113 -9.91 7.64 18.22
CA LEU A 113 -10.76 6.81 17.36
C LEU A 113 -11.01 7.48 16.00
N GLY A 114 -11.20 8.80 15.97
CA GLY A 114 -11.33 9.55 14.72
C GLY A 114 -10.06 9.49 13.87
N GLY A 115 -8.89 9.73 14.48
CA GLY A 115 -7.60 9.64 13.79
C GLY A 115 -7.33 8.26 13.20
N ILE A 116 -7.61 7.19 13.97
CA ILE A 116 -7.40 5.83 13.47
C ILE A 116 -8.41 5.44 12.39
N GLN A 117 -9.66 5.87 12.49
CA GLN A 117 -10.64 5.65 11.42
C GLN A 117 -10.21 6.32 10.11
N LEU A 118 -9.73 7.57 10.17
CA LEU A 118 -9.25 8.31 9.00
C LEU A 118 -8.05 7.63 8.34
N ILE A 119 -7.09 7.12 9.12
CA ILE A 119 -5.96 6.35 8.57
C ILE A 119 -6.46 5.07 7.89
N GLY A 120 -7.43 4.37 8.50
CA GLY A 120 -8.02 3.16 7.92
C GLY A 120 -8.74 3.41 6.61
N ILE A 121 -9.52 4.49 6.53
CA ILE A 121 -10.16 4.93 5.29
C ILE A 121 -9.10 5.27 4.23
N GLY A 122 -7.99 5.90 4.64
CA GLY A 122 -6.86 6.18 3.74
C GLY A 122 -6.26 4.91 3.13
N VAL A 123 -5.99 3.89 3.95
CA VAL A 123 -5.50 2.58 3.48
C VAL A 123 -6.52 1.93 2.55
N LEU A 124 -7.81 1.89 2.92
CA LEU A 124 -8.86 1.35 2.06
C LEU A 124 -8.94 2.10 0.72
N GLY A 125 -8.87 3.43 0.75
CA GLY A 125 -8.88 4.29 -0.42
C GLY A 125 -7.74 3.99 -1.40
N GLU A 126 -6.54 3.71 -0.89
CA GLU A 126 -5.38 3.31 -1.72
C GLU A 126 -5.67 2.01 -2.49
N TYR A 127 -6.21 0.98 -1.83
CA TYR A 127 -6.56 -0.28 -2.50
C TYR A 127 -7.75 -0.14 -3.45
N ILE A 128 -8.78 0.61 -3.06
CA ILE A 128 -9.93 0.91 -3.94
C ILE A 128 -9.47 1.67 -5.18
N GLY A 129 -8.57 2.64 -5.04
CA GLY A 129 -7.98 3.37 -6.15
C GLY A 129 -7.23 2.46 -7.12
N ARG A 130 -6.46 1.49 -6.60
CA ARG A 130 -5.78 0.47 -7.41
C ARG A 130 -6.76 -0.42 -8.15
N ILE A 131 -7.80 -0.91 -7.47
CA ILE A 131 -8.89 -1.68 -8.09
C ILE A 131 -9.54 -0.86 -9.21
N TYR A 132 -9.86 0.41 -8.96
CA TYR A 132 -10.45 1.31 -9.96
C TYR A 132 -9.55 1.50 -11.19
N VAL A 133 -8.24 1.65 -10.99
CA VAL A 133 -7.27 1.75 -12.10
C VAL A 133 -7.25 0.46 -12.93
N GLU A 134 -7.32 -0.69 -12.28
CA GLU A 134 -7.27 -2.00 -12.94
C GLU A 134 -8.59 -2.33 -13.67
N THR A 135 -9.74 -1.99 -13.10
CA THR A 135 -11.07 -2.26 -13.68
C THR A 135 -11.42 -1.35 -14.84
N LYS A 136 -10.82 -0.14 -14.94
CA LYS A 136 -11.05 0.79 -16.05
C LYS A 136 -10.71 0.23 -17.43
N GLN A 137 -9.85 -0.78 -17.52
CA GLN A 137 -9.43 -1.43 -18.77
C GLN A 137 -8.95 -0.46 -19.88
N ARG A 138 -8.51 0.75 -19.51
CA ARG A 138 -8.06 1.76 -20.47
C ARG A 138 -6.71 1.34 -21.06
N PRO A 139 -6.53 1.26 -22.39
CA PRO A 139 -5.27 0.85 -23.00
C PRO A 139 -4.09 1.73 -22.54
N ARG A 140 -2.91 1.12 -22.33
CA ARG A 140 -1.73 1.83 -21.80
C ARG A 140 -1.20 2.90 -22.76
N PHE A 141 -1.36 2.67 -24.05
CA PHE A 141 -1.01 3.60 -25.11
C PHE A 141 -1.94 3.37 -26.31
N ILE A 142 -2.07 4.40 -27.13
CA ILE A 142 -2.75 4.32 -28.43
C ILE A 142 -1.70 4.61 -29.49
N VAL A 143 -1.60 3.72 -30.47
CA VAL A 143 -0.65 3.91 -31.57
C VAL A 143 -1.28 4.85 -32.58
N LYS A 144 -0.62 6.00 -32.84
CA LYS A 144 -1.11 7.01 -33.78
C LYS A 144 -0.89 6.59 -35.24
N GLU A 145 0.30 6.08 -35.55
CA GLU A 145 0.68 5.66 -36.90
C GLU A 145 1.80 4.61 -36.78
N LEU A 146 1.74 3.56 -37.60
CA LEU A 146 2.78 2.54 -37.70
C LEU A 146 3.49 2.72 -39.05
N LYS A 147 4.79 3.03 -39.03
CA LYS A 147 5.64 3.00 -40.23
C LYS A 147 6.55 1.79 -40.17
N GLY A 148 6.50 0.94 -41.20
CA GLY A 148 7.53 -0.08 -41.47
C GLY A 148 7.39 -1.45 -40.81
N ARG A 149 6.19 -1.87 -40.38
CA ARG A 149 5.92 -3.28 -40.02
C ARG A 149 4.92 -3.88 -41.01
N LYS A 150 5.37 -4.86 -41.78
CA LYS A 150 4.48 -5.86 -42.43
C LYS A 150 3.90 -6.77 -41.35
#